data_AF-A0A830H5V4-F1
#
_entry.id   AF-A0A830H5V4-F1
#
_cell.length_a   1.000
_cell.length_b   1.000
_cell.length_c   1.000
_cell.angle_alpha   90.00
_cell.angle_beta   90.00
_cell.angle_gamma   90.00
#
_symmetry.space_group_name_H-M   'P 1'
#
loop_
_entity.id
_entity.type
_entity.pdbx_description
1 polymer ?
#
loop_
_entity_poly.entity_id
_entity_poly.type
_entity_poly.pdbx_seq_one_letter_code
_entity_poly.pdbx_strand_id
1 'polypeptide(L)'
;MRGVFRLQAASTDDFAVEPVKLLGGGVAEPAQPVYRGVYGNWVVTKEDETEVFLYRLGLNLAAGSFVAGTTAAALGANDVLDPLYAVGSAGFGLSLLLIHVYVTPLKRFVQLCWALGCAGSLYIAITQPEPVPIYVLEHPISVWAVGPLFAALTGVALKEGLCYGKAEAAGLFAVVPITLLGHLCGMPDGPKAAFLATWCALFAVFAGRKWTQEVKDDIGDKSIFVVRAMPPDEQAAIIAKADL
;
A
#
# COMPACT_ATOMS: atom_id res chain seq x y z
N MET A 1 -37.26 -59.95 -24.61
CA MET A 1 -36.28 -58.88 -24.93
C MET A 1 -35.89 -58.19 -23.61
N ARG A 2 -34.76 -58.55 -23.00
CA ARG A 2 -34.20 -57.85 -21.83
C ARG A 2 -32.99 -57.07 -22.32
N GLY A 3 -33.13 -55.75 -22.41
CA GLY A 3 -32.01 -54.85 -22.68
C GLY A 3 -31.15 -54.72 -21.43
N VAL A 4 -29.92 -55.21 -21.50
CA VAL A 4 -28.90 -55.01 -20.46
C VAL A 4 -28.32 -53.61 -20.68
N PHE A 5 -28.75 -52.63 -19.89
CA PHE A 5 -28.06 -51.35 -19.78
C PHE A 5 -26.72 -51.60 -19.08
N ARG A 6 -25.62 -51.57 -19.83
CA ARG A 6 -24.27 -51.47 -19.27
C ARG A 6 -24.08 -50.02 -18.83
N LEU A 7 -24.20 -49.75 -17.53
CA LEU A 7 -23.61 -48.56 -16.93
C LEU A 7 -22.09 -48.72 -17.03
N GLN A 8 -21.50 -48.04 -18.00
CA GLN A 8 -20.05 -47.88 -18.08
C GLN A 8 -19.69 -46.92 -16.95
N ALA A 9 -19.02 -47.44 -15.91
CA ALA A 9 -18.49 -46.61 -14.84
C ALA A 9 -17.49 -45.63 -15.49
N ALA A 10 -17.77 -44.33 -15.41
CA ALA A 10 -16.79 -43.29 -15.74
C ALA A 10 -15.55 -43.56 -14.90
N SER A 11 -14.39 -43.64 -15.56
CA SER A 11 -13.15 -43.87 -14.84
C SER A 11 -12.83 -42.62 -14.04
N THR A 12 -12.19 -42.78 -12.88
CA THR A 12 -11.74 -41.66 -12.04
C THR A 12 -10.77 -40.72 -12.75
N ASP A 13 -10.26 -41.11 -13.93
CA ASP A 13 -9.36 -40.31 -14.75
C ASP A 13 -10.10 -39.33 -15.70
N ASP A 14 -11.42 -39.49 -15.90
CA ASP A 14 -12.20 -38.60 -16.79
C ASP A 14 -12.43 -37.18 -16.21
N PHE A 15 -12.05 -36.97 -14.94
CA PHE A 15 -12.09 -35.67 -14.24
C PHE A 15 -10.71 -35.16 -13.84
N ALA A 16 -9.62 -35.73 -14.38
CA ALA A 16 -8.28 -35.21 -14.14
C ALA A 16 -8.19 -33.78 -14.72
N VAL A 17 -8.25 -32.79 -13.83
CA VAL A 17 -8.04 -31.39 -14.20
C VAL A 17 -6.60 -31.26 -14.70
N GLU A 18 -6.42 -30.84 -15.95
CA GLU A 18 -5.07 -30.67 -16.50
C GLU A 18 -4.24 -29.70 -15.63
N PRO A 19 -2.96 -30.03 -15.40
CA PRO A 19 -2.08 -29.19 -14.60
C PRO A 19 -1.91 -27.81 -15.25
N VAL A 20 -2.37 -26.76 -14.55
CA VAL A 20 -2.23 -25.38 -15.05
C VAL A 20 -0.79 -24.91 -14.86
N LYS A 21 -0.09 -24.70 -15.98
CA LYS A 21 1.28 -24.18 -15.99
C LYS A 21 1.33 -22.72 -15.57
N LEU A 22 2.32 -22.38 -14.76
CA LEU A 22 2.57 -21.03 -14.25
C LEU A 22 3.69 -20.35 -15.04
N LEU A 23 3.60 -19.02 -15.14
CA LEU A 23 4.67 -18.19 -15.70
C LEU A 23 5.90 -18.23 -14.78
N GLY A 24 7.09 -18.45 -15.35
CA GLY A 24 8.32 -18.65 -14.60
C GLY A 24 8.59 -20.11 -14.19
N GLY A 25 7.70 -21.03 -14.56
CA GLY A 25 7.84 -22.47 -14.31
C GLY A 25 6.97 -22.98 -13.15
N GLY A 26 6.78 -24.30 -13.11
CA GLY A 26 5.91 -24.96 -12.12
C GLY A 26 4.45 -25.11 -12.56
N VAL A 27 3.66 -25.69 -11.68
CA VAL A 27 2.25 -26.01 -11.88
C VAL A 27 1.47 -25.56 -10.64
N ALA A 28 0.29 -25.00 -10.83
CA ALA A 28 -0.60 -24.66 -9.72
C ALA A 28 -0.95 -25.89 -8.88
N GLU A 29 -1.00 -25.74 -7.56
CA GLU A 29 -1.46 -26.82 -6.68
C GLU A 29 -2.96 -27.10 -6.88
N PRO A 30 -3.42 -28.35 -6.68
CA PRO A 30 -4.83 -28.67 -6.76
C PRO A 30 -5.66 -27.77 -5.81
N ALA A 31 -6.70 -27.14 -6.36
CA ALA A 31 -7.59 -26.17 -5.69
C ALA A 31 -7.00 -24.79 -5.34
N GLN A 32 -5.75 -24.48 -5.73
CA GLN A 32 -5.21 -23.12 -5.60
C GLN A 32 -5.85 -22.18 -6.65
N PRO A 33 -6.33 -20.98 -6.26
CA PRO A 33 -6.81 -20.00 -7.23
C PRO A 33 -5.72 -19.57 -8.21
N VAL A 34 -5.99 -19.72 -9.51
CA VAL A 34 -5.08 -19.28 -10.58
C VAL A 34 -5.58 -17.98 -11.18
N TYR A 35 -4.68 -17.02 -11.32
CA TYR A 35 -4.95 -15.72 -11.89
C TYR A 35 -4.32 -15.60 -13.27
N ARG A 36 -5.05 -15.02 -14.21
CA ARG A 36 -4.56 -14.75 -15.56
C ARG A 36 -3.92 -13.36 -15.60
N GLY A 37 -2.60 -13.32 -15.73
CA GLY A 37 -1.84 -12.08 -15.94
C GLY A 37 -1.66 -11.74 -17.41
N VAL A 38 -1.08 -10.57 -17.68
CA VAL A 38 -0.73 -10.09 -19.02
C VAL A 38 0.21 -11.05 -19.74
N TYR A 39 1.22 -11.57 -19.04
CA TYR A 39 2.24 -12.44 -19.64
C TYR A 39 2.03 -13.94 -19.37
N GLY A 40 1.03 -14.31 -18.57
CA GLY A 40 0.73 -15.70 -18.25
C GLY A 40 0.04 -15.89 -16.91
N ASN A 41 -0.25 -17.15 -16.60
CA ASN A 41 -0.91 -17.53 -15.35
C ASN A 41 0.04 -17.40 -14.16
N TRP A 42 -0.49 -16.96 -13.03
CA TRP A 42 0.23 -16.84 -11.78
C TRP A 42 -0.67 -17.18 -10.59
N VAL A 43 -0.07 -17.43 -9.44
CA VAL A 43 -0.75 -17.75 -8.19
C VAL A 43 -0.20 -16.88 -7.06
N VAL A 44 -1.01 -16.72 -6.02
CA VAL A 44 -0.57 -16.12 -4.75
C VAL A 44 0.12 -17.20 -3.91
N THR A 45 1.34 -16.92 -3.46
CA THR A 45 2.13 -17.81 -2.60
C THR A 45 2.01 -17.42 -1.13
N LYS A 46 2.48 -18.27 -0.21
CA LYS A 46 2.47 -17.98 1.24
C LYS A 46 3.36 -16.81 1.61
N GLU A 47 4.45 -16.63 0.87
CA GLU A 47 5.32 -15.46 1.00
C GLU A 47 4.56 -14.19 0.64
N ASP A 48 3.81 -14.20 -0.48
CA ASP A 48 2.97 -13.06 -0.87
C ASP A 48 1.92 -12.73 0.20
N GLU A 49 1.27 -13.74 0.79
CA GLU A 49 0.31 -13.55 1.88
C GLU A 49 0.95 -12.89 3.10
N THR A 50 2.18 -13.30 3.45
CA THR A 50 2.93 -12.75 4.58
C THR A 50 3.34 -11.30 4.31
N GLU A 51 3.84 -11.01 3.11
CA GLU A 51 4.21 -9.66 2.70
C GLU A 51 3.00 -8.72 2.71
N VAL A 52 1.86 -9.16 2.16
CA VAL A 52 0.62 -8.38 2.15
C VAL A 52 0.11 -8.18 3.58
N PHE A 53 0.14 -9.20 4.43
CA PHE A 53 -0.25 -9.07 5.83
C PHE A 53 0.58 -8.00 6.56
N LEU A 54 1.90 -8.05 6.44
CA LEU A 54 2.80 -7.08 7.06
C LEU A 54 2.66 -5.67 6.45
N TYR A 55 2.43 -5.57 5.14
CA TYR A 55 2.11 -4.32 4.45
C TYR A 55 0.84 -3.68 5.05
N ARG A 56 -0.24 -4.46 5.20
CA ARG A 56 -1.51 -3.99 5.78
C ARG A 56 -1.35 -3.60 7.24
N LEU A 57 -0.58 -4.38 8.02
CA LEU A 57 -0.28 -4.08 9.40
C LEU A 57 0.46 -2.75 9.55
N GLY A 58 1.52 -2.52 8.77
CA GLY A 58 2.26 -1.26 8.77
C GLY A 58 1.38 -0.05 8.47
N LEU A 59 0.43 -0.20 7.53
CA LEU A 59 -0.45 0.88 7.10
C LEU A 59 -1.49 1.21 8.18
N ASN A 60 -1.98 0.18 8.87
CA ASN A 60 -2.88 0.33 10.01
C ASN A 60 -2.17 0.92 11.24
N LEU A 61 -0.90 0.57 11.48
CA LEU A 61 -0.08 1.22 12.50
C LEU A 61 0.10 2.71 12.19
N ALA A 62 0.39 3.06 10.94
CA ALA A 62 0.49 4.45 10.51
C ALA A 62 -0.82 5.23 10.73
N ALA A 63 -1.94 4.69 10.27
CA ALA A 63 -3.25 5.31 10.42
C ALA A 63 -3.68 5.43 11.90
N GLY A 64 -3.50 4.36 12.67
CA GLY A 64 -3.83 4.32 14.10
C GLY A 64 -3.02 5.34 14.90
N SER A 65 -1.71 5.39 14.68
CA SER A 65 -0.84 6.40 15.29
C SER A 65 -1.22 7.82 14.92
N PHE A 66 -1.61 8.07 13.67
CA PHE A 66 -2.03 9.40 13.21
C PHE A 66 -3.32 9.86 13.88
N VAL A 67 -4.32 8.97 13.97
CA VAL A 67 -5.60 9.26 14.66
C VAL A 67 -5.36 9.44 16.17
N ALA A 68 -4.56 8.56 16.78
CA ALA A 68 -4.23 8.65 18.19
C ALA A 68 -3.45 9.92 18.51
N GLY A 69 -2.46 10.30 17.68
CA GLY A 69 -1.68 11.52 17.86
C GLY A 69 -2.52 12.78 17.69
N THR A 70 -3.39 12.82 16.69
CA THR A 70 -4.34 13.94 16.52
C THR A 70 -5.27 14.07 17.73
N THR A 71 -5.77 12.94 18.23
CA THR A 71 -6.63 12.91 19.42
C THR A 71 -5.88 13.35 20.68
N ALA A 72 -4.66 12.86 20.87
CA ALA A 72 -3.80 13.24 22.00
C ALA A 72 -3.50 14.74 21.99
N ALA A 73 -3.14 15.31 20.84
CA ALA A 73 -2.93 16.75 20.69
C ALA A 73 -4.19 17.56 21.04
N ALA A 74 -5.36 17.12 20.58
CA ALA A 74 -6.64 17.77 20.91
C ALA A 74 -6.98 17.71 22.41
N LEU A 75 -6.49 16.70 23.13
CA LEU A 75 -6.64 16.54 24.57
C LEU A 75 -5.50 17.18 25.38
N GLY A 76 -4.49 17.75 24.73
CA GLY A 76 -3.30 18.34 25.37
C GLY A 76 -2.30 17.31 25.93
N ALA A 77 -2.41 16.03 25.53
CA ALA A 77 -1.47 14.97 25.91
C ALA A 77 -0.24 14.99 24.99
N ASN A 78 0.59 16.02 25.14
CA ASN A 78 1.72 16.27 24.24
C ASN A 78 2.88 15.28 24.41
N ASP A 79 2.99 14.67 25.58
CA ASP A 79 4.01 13.70 25.98
C ASP A 79 3.99 12.39 25.16
N VAL A 80 2.85 12.04 24.56
CA VAL A 80 2.73 10.83 23.72
C VAL A 80 2.92 11.09 22.22
N LEU A 81 3.04 12.35 21.80
CA LEU A 81 3.01 12.72 20.38
C LEU A 81 4.21 12.20 19.59
N ASP A 82 5.43 12.39 20.08
CA ASP A 82 6.63 11.90 19.40
C ASP A 82 6.70 10.37 19.32
N PRO A 83 6.40 9.61 20.40
CA PRO A 83 6.27 8.16 20.30
C PRO A 83 5.24 7.71 19.25
N LEU A 84 4.05 8.32 19.25
CA LEU A 84 3.00 7.99 18.26
C LEU A 84 3.47 8.32 16.84
N TYR A 85 4.07 9.50 16.64
CA TYR A 85 4.62 9.92 15.36
C TYR A 85 5.71 8.96 14.85
N ALA A 86 6.62 8.55 15.73
CA ALA A 86 7.69 7.61 15.40
C ALA A 86 7.16 6.22 15.03
N VAL A 87 6.23 5.67 15.84
CA VAL A 87 5.58 4.38 15.55
C VAL A 87 4.82 4.43 14.23
N GLY A 88 4.08 5.52 13.99
CA GLY A 88 3.32 5.70 12.76
C GLY A 88 4.22 5.80 11.54
N SER A 89 5.31 6.55 11.65
CA SER A 89 6.32 6.71 10.59
C SER A 89 7.04 5.40 10.28
N ALA A 90 7.37 4.61 11.30
CA ALA A 90 8.00 3.30 11.15
C ALA A 90 7.03 2.28 10.51
N GLY A 91 5.78 2.24 10.97
CA GLY A 91 4.74 1.40 10.37
C GLY A 91 4.52 1.75 8.90
N PHE A 92 4.49 3.03 8.57
CA PHE A 92 4.38 3.47 7.18
C PHE A 92 5.60 3.06 6.34
N GLY A 93 6.80 3.16 6.90
CA GLY A 93 8.04 2.68 6.28
C GLY A 93 7.98 1.18 5.95
N LEU A 94 7.53 0.36 6.90
CA LEU A 94 7.31 -1.08 6.69
C LEU A 94 6.39 -1.33 5.49
N SER A 95 5.26 -0.61 5.41
CA SER A 95 4.36 -0.71 4.26
C SER A 95 5.04 -0.31 2.94
N LEU A 96 5.85 0.76 2.92
CA LEU A 96 6.55 1.19 1.71
C LEU A 96 7.64 0.23 1.24
N LEU A 97 8.21 -0.56 2.15
CA LEU A 97 9.16 -1.62 1.78
C LEU A 97 8.43 -2.77 1.08
N LEU A 98 7.30 -3.19 1.65
CA LEU A 98 6.52 -4.37 1.22
C LEU A 98 5.47 -4.08 0.14
N ILE A 99 5.21 -2.82 -0.18
CA ILE A 99 4.20 -2.47 -1.19
C ILE A 99 4.62 -2.98 -2.58
N HIS A 100 3.69 -3.66 -3.24
CA HIS A 100 3.82 -4.06 -4.63
C HIS A 100 3.45 -2.90 -5.54
N VAL A 101 4.41 -2.40 -6.32
CA VAL A 101 4.23 -1.27 -7.24
C VAL A 101 4.95 -1.63 -8.53
N TYR A 102 4.24 -1.64 -9.66
CA TYR A 102 4.85 -1.96 -10.95
C TYR A 102 5.95 -0.98 -11.32
N VAL A 103 5.80 0.31 -11.04
CA VAL A 103 6.76 1.34 -11.46
C VAL A 103 7.87 1.49 -10.41
N THR A 104 8.99 0.79 -10.60
CA THR A 104 10.12 0.82 -9.66
C THR A 104 10.65 2.23 -9.36
N PRO A 105 10.84 3.14 -10.34
CA PRO A 105 11.28 4.50 -10.04
C PRO A 105 10.31 5.24 -9.12
N LEU A 106 9.01 5.05 -9.30
CA LEU A 106 7.98 5.62 -8.44
C LEU A 106 8.05 5.04 -7.02
N LYS A 107 8.23 3.72 -6.88
CA LYS A 107 8.44 3.08 -5.57
C LYS A 107 9.64 3.65 -4.83
N ARG A 108 10.77 3.84 -5.53
CA ARG A 108 12.00 4.41 -4.95
C ARG A 108 11.82 5.88 -4.58
N PHE A 109 11.10 6.65 -5.40
CA PHE A 109 10.81 8.04 -5.10
C PHE A 109 10.00 8.19 -3.81
N VAL A 110 8.91 7.41 -3.63
CA VAL A 110 8.12 7.49 -2.39
C VAL A 110 8.90 7.00 -1.17
N GLN A 111 9.77 6.00 -1.31
CA GLN A 111 10.67 5.55 -0.24
C GLN A 111 11.69 6.63 0.14
N LEU A 112 12.23 7.37 -0.84
CA LEU A 112 13.13 8.49 -0.59
C LEU A 112 12.41 9.64 0.12
N CYS A 113 11.20 9.98 -0.33
CA CYS A 113 10.36 10.98 0.34
C CYS A 113 10.08 10.61 1.80
N TRP A 114 9.76 9.35 2.08
CA TRP A 114 9.61 8.84 3.44
C TRP A 114 10.90 9.01 4.26
N ALA A 115 12.05 8.56 3.71
CA ALA A 115 13.33 8.65 4.42
C ALA A 115 13.74 10.09 4.74
N LEU A 116 13.58 11.01 3.77
CA LEU A 116 13.85 12.44 3.96
C LEU A 116 12.92 13.06 5.00
N GLY A 117 11.63 12.71 4.97
CA GLY A 117 10.66 13.20 5.95
C GLY A 117 10.95 12.70 7.36
N CYS A 118 11.33 11.42 7.51
CA CYS A 118 11.78 10.87 8.79
C CYS A 118 13.06 11.55 9.28
N ALA A 119 14.03 11.81 8.40
CA ALA A 119 15.26 12.51 8.76
C ALA A 119 14.99 13.95 9.22
N GLY A 120 14.12 14.68 8.50
CA GLY A 120 13.70 16.03 8.90
C GLY A 120 12.94 16.04 10.22
N SER A 121 12.07 15.05 10.45
CA SER A 121 11.34 14.90 11.72
C SER A 121 12.29 14.59 12.88
N LEU A 122 13.26 13.70 12.67
CA LEU A 122 14.28 13.38 13.68
C LEU A 122 15.12 14.60 14.00
N TYR A 123 15.51 15.39 12.99
CA TYR A 123 16.23 16.65 13.19
C TYR A 123 15.44 17.62 14.08
N ILE A 124 14.13 17.78 13.86
CA ILE A 124 13.28 18.60 14.74
C ILE A 124 13.26 18.02 16.16
N ALA A 125 12.98 16.71 16.30
CA ALA A 125 12.85 16.04 17.59
C ALA A 125 14.11 16.15 18.49
N ILE A 126 15.30 16.23 17.90
CA ILE A 126 16.56 16.34 18.67
C ILE A 126 17.01 17.79 18.89
N THR A 127 16.49 18.75 18.11
CA THR A 127 16.93 20.16 18.19
C THR A 127 15.92 21.06 18.89
N GLN A 128 14.66 20.67 18.95
CA GLN A 128 13.58 21.45 19.52
C GLN A 128 13.02 20.77 20.78
N PRO A 129 12.64 21.53 21.82
CA PRO A 129 12.07 20.97 23.03
C PRO A 129 10.61 20.54 22.87
N GLU A 130 9.87 21.10 21.91
CA GLU A 130 8.49 20.72 21.61
C GLU A 130 8.42 19.42 20.80
N PRO A 131 7.37 18.60 20.99
CA PRO A 131 7.11 17.46 20.12
C PRO A 131 6.99 17.89 18.66
N VAL A 132 7.45 17.04 17.73
CA VAL A 132 7.50 17.34 16.29
C VAL A 132 6.15 17.84 15.75
N PRO A 133 4.99 17.23 16.05
CA PRO A 133 3.71 17.72 15.56
C PRO A 133 3.36 19.13 16.07
N ILE A 134 3.72 19.46 17.31
CA ILE A 134 3.46 20.78 17.91
C ILE A 134 4.38 21.82 17.28
N TYR A 135 5.68 21.52 17.17
CA TYR A 135 6.63 22.40 16.49
C TYR A 135 6.18 22.73 15.06
N VAL A 136 5.68 21.74 14.33
CA VAL A 136 5.18 21.94 12.96
C VAL A 136 3.97 22.86 12.91
N LEU A 137 3.06 22.75 13.88
CA LEU A 137 1.89 23.63 13.98
C LEU A 137 2.26 25.09 14.29
N GLU A 138 3.32 25.32 15.06
CA GLU A 138 3.76 26.67 15.44
C GLU A 138 4.71 27.30 14.41
N HIS A 139 5.42 26.49 13.64
CA HIS A 139 6.40 26.92 12.66
C HIS A 139 6.08 26.37 11.26
N PRO A 140 5.20 27.03 10.47
CA PRO A 140 4.73 26.49 9.19
C PRO A 140 5.83 26.13 8.19
N ILE A 141 6.96 26.84 8.20
CA ILE A 141 8.08 26.57 7.30
C ILE A 141 8.72 25.19 7.54
N SER A 142 8.56 24.62 8.73
CA SER A 142 9.04 23.28 9.07
C SER A 142 8.30 22.16 8.32
N VAL A 143 7.18 22.47 7.64
CA VAL A 143 6.55 21.55 6.69
C VAL A 143 7.52 21.11 5.60
N TRP A 144 8.53 21.89 5.24
CA TRP A 144 9.56 21.43 4.30
C TRP A 144 10.42 20.27 4.85
N ALA A 145 10.57 20.16 6.17
CA ALA A 145 11.32 19.09 6.81
C ALA A 145 10.50 17.80 6.94
N VAL A 146 9.24 17.89 7.36
CA VAL A 146 8.37 16.72 7.60
C VAL A 146 7.49 16.34 6.41
N GLY A 147 7.18 17.32 5.55
CA GLY A 147 6.29 17.20 4.40
C GLY A 147 6.67 16.08 3.42
N PRO A 148 7.96 15.77 3.16
CA PRO A 148 8.31 14.62 2.34
C PRO A 148 7.71 13.29 2.84
N LEU A 149 7.57 13.08 4.16
CA LEU A 149 6.90 11.89 4.71
C LEU A 149 5.47 11.77 4.20
N PHE A 150 4.74 12.89 4.21
CA PHE A 150 3.35 12.96 3.79
C PHE A 150 3.19 13.06 2.26
N ALA A 151 4.23 13.49 1.54
CA ALA A 151 4.31 13.35 0.09
C ALA A 151 4.36 11.86 -0.30
N ALA A 152 5.08 11.03 0.46
CA ALA A 152 5.06 9.58 0.27
C ALA A 152 3.67 8.97 0.53
N LEU A 153 2.96 9.43 1.58
CA LEU A 153 1.56 9.03 1.83
C LEU A 153 0.65 9.42 0.66
N THR A 154 0.78 10.65 0.16
CA THR A 154 0.07 11.13 -1.04
C THR A 154 0.36 10.22 -2.24
N GLY A 155 1.60 9.75 -2.42
CA GLY A 155 1.95 8.80 -3.48
C GLY A 155 1.29 7.43 -3.35
N VAL A 156 1.14 6.91 -2.13
CA VAL A 156 0.38 5.66 -1.88
C VAL A 156 -1.11 5.89 -2.13
N ALA A 157 -1.65 7.02 -1.66
CA ALA A 157 -3.03 7.40 -1.89
C ALA A 157 -3.35 7.59 -3.38
N LEU A 158 -2.40 8.11 -4.17
CA LEU A 158 -2.50 8.22 -5.63
C LEU A 158 -2.67 6.85 -6.28
N LYS A 159 -1.81 5.88 -5.93
CA LYS A 159 -1.88 4.50 -6.43
C LYS A 159 -3.27 3.92 -6.19
N GLU A 160 -3.77 3.99 -4.96
CA GLU A 160 -5.00 3.31 -4.58
C GLU A 160 -6.25 4.07 -5.01
N GLY A 161 -6.20 5.40 -4.95
CA GLY A 161 -7.32 6.27 -5.27
C GLY A 161 -7.55 6.42 -6.77
N LEU A 162 -6.52 6.83 -7.51
CA LEU A 162 -6.67 7.13 -8.93
C LEU A 162 -6.47 5.90 -9.82
N CYS A 163 -5.62 4.94 -9.43
CA CYS A 163 -5.40 3.75 -10.26
C CYS A 163 -6.39 2.61 -9.95
N TYR A 164 -6.85 2.48 -8.70
CA TYR A 164 -7.76 1.39 -8.28
C TYR A 164 -9.16 1.87 -7.87
N GLY A 165 -9.46 3.16 -8.05
CA GLY A 165 -10.81 3.71 -7.86
C GLY A 165 -11.32 3.71 -6.42
N LYS A 166 -10.42 3.74 -5.43
CA LYS A 166 -10.79 3.79 -4.00
C LYS A 166 -11.08 5.23 -3.58
N ALA A 167 -12.35 5.57 -3.37
CA ALA A 167 -12.78 6.94 -3.07
C ALA A 167 -12.08 7.52 -1.82
N GLU A 168 -11.90 6.72 -0.79
CA GLU A 168 -11.20 7.11 0.44
C GLU A 168 -9.72 7.49 0.19
N ALA A 169 -9.04 6.78 -0.70
CA ALA A 169 -7.66 7.07 -1.07
C ALA A 169 -7.58 8.27 -2.01
N ALA A 170 -8.55 8.47 -2.91
CA ALA A 170 -8.63 9.69 -3.72
C ALA A 170 -8.87 10.94 -2.84
N GLY A 171 -9.70 10.80 -1.79
CA GLY A 171 -9.86 11.82 -0.76
C GLY A 171 -8.55 12.10 -0.02
N LEU A 172 -7.80 11.06 0.38
CA LEU A 172 -6.49 11.22 1.01
C LEU A 172 -5.50 11.96 0.11
N PHE A 173 -5.45 11.58 -1.17
CA PHE A 173 -4.60 12.21 -2.16
C PHE A 173 -4.83 13.73 -2.25
N ALA A 174 -6.07 14.20 -2.07
CA ALA A 174 -6.38 15.62 -2.06
C ALA A 174 -6.16 16.27 -0.68
N VAL A 175 -6.66 15.65 0.40
CA VAL A 175 -6.69 16.29 1.72
C VAL A 175 -5.30 16.50 2.31
N VAL A 176 -4.38 15.55 2.11
CA VAL A 176 -3.02 15.60 2.65
C VAL A 176 -2.25 16.83 2.16
N PRO A 177 -2.08 17.05 0.84
CA PRO A 177 -1.37 18.23 0.34
C PRO A 177 -2.13 19.53 0.63
N ILE A 178 -3.47 19.54 0.57
CA ILE A 178 -4.26 20.74 0.89
C ILE A 178 -4.02 21.17 2.35
N THR A 179 -3.99 20.22 3.28
CA THR A 179 -3.77 20.52 4.71
C THR A 179 -2.38 21.11 4.93
N LEU A 180 -1.34 20.46 4.41
CA LEU A 180 0.05 20.85 4.66
C LEU A 180 0.46 22.12 3.92
N LEU A 181 0.10 22.25 2.64
CA LEU A 181 0.38 23.47 1.89
C LEU A 181 -0.51 24.63 2.36
N GLY A 182 -1.74 24.34 2.76
CA GLY A 182 -2.61 25.30 3.42
C GLY A 182 -1.97 25.84 4.69
N HIS A 183 -1.47 24.96 5.55
CA HIS A 183 -0.75 25.34 6.76
C HIS A 183 0.48 26.21 6.44
N LEU A 184 1.30 25.80 5.46
CA LEU A 184 2.47 26.55 4.99
C LEU A 184 2.10 27.96 4.47
N CYS A 185 0.94 28.11 3.84
CA CYS A 185 0.43 29.38 3.31
C CYS A 185 -0.39 30.19 4.34
N GLY A 186 -0.39 29.81 5.63
CA GLY A 186 -1.08 30.57 6.68
C GLY A 186 -2.59 30.37 6.74
N MET A 187 -3.09 29.19 6.36
CA MET A 187 -4.50 28.81 6.54
C MET A 187 -4.97 29.07 7.99
N PRO A 188 -6.21 29.52 8.23
CA PRO A 188 -6.73 29.67 9.59
C PRO A 188 -6.96 28.32 10.29
N ASP A 189 -7.03 28.32 11.63
CA ASP A 189 -7.07 27.08 12.40
C ASP A 189 -8.37 26.28 12.26
N GLY A 190 -9.51 26.95 12.04
CA GLY A 190 -10.79 26.28 11.79
C GLY A 190 -10.74 25.32 10.59
N PRO A 191 -10.38 25.80 9.38
CA PRO A 191 -10.15 24.96 8.21
C PRO A 191 -9.07 23.89 8.43
N LYS A 192 -7.94 24.21 9.09
CA LYS A 192 -6.89 23.21 9.39
C LYS A 192 -7.46 22.04 10.19
N ALA A 193 -8.20 22.32 11.26
CA ALA A 193 -8.80 21.31 12.11
C ALA A 193 -9.81 20.45 11.34
N ALA A 194 -10.65 21.06 10.49
CA ALA A 194 -11.59 20.34 9.65
C ALA A 194 -10.90 19.41 8.64
N PHE A 195 -9.84 19.87 7.98
CA PHE A 195 -9.05 19.04 7.07
C PHE A 195 -8.29 17.93 7.81
N LEU A 196 -7.73 18.21 8.99
CA LEU A 196 -7.04 17.20 9.81
C LEU A 196 -8.00 16.10 10.29
N ALA A 197 -9.22 16.47 10.70
CA ALA A 197 -10.26 15.50 11.06
C ALA A 197 -10.70 14.66 9.85
N THR A 198 -10.82 15.30 8.68
CA THR A 198 -11.13 14.61 7.41
C THR A 198 -10.02 13.63 7.04
N TRP A 199 -8.76 14.03 7.19
CA TRP A 199 -7.62 13.16 6.98
C TRP A 199 -7.66 11.96 7.94
N CYS A 200 -7.86 12.16 9.24
CA CYS A 200 -8.00 11.07 10.21
C CYS A 200 -9.05 10.05 9.79
N ALA A 201 -10.25 10.52 9.43
CA ALA A 201 -11.35 9.64 9.02
C ALA A 201 -11.01 8.86 7.75
N LEU A 202 -10.51 9.54 6.71
CA LEU A 202 -10.16 8.90 5.44
C LEU A 202 -9.01 7.90 5.61
N PHE A 203 -8.02 8.21 6.44
CA PHE A 203 -6.87 7.33 6.66
C PHE A 203 -7.27 6.06 7.41
N ALA A 204 -8.11 6.20 8.44
CA ALA A 204 -8.67 5.07 9.16
C ALA A 204 -9.51 4.16 8.24
N VAL A 205 -10.39 4.75 7.41
CA VAL A 205 -11.22 4.00 6.45
C VAL A 205 -10.35 3.29 5.40
N PHE A 206 -9.36 3.99 4.85
CA PHE A 206 -8.44 3.43 3.87
C PHE A 206 -7.64 2.25 4.44
N ALA A 207 -7.04 2.41 5.62
CA ALA A 207 -6.25 1.36 6.26
C ALA A 207 -7.13 0.17 6.69
N GLY A 208 -8.33 0.42 7.23
CA GLY A 208 -9.26 -0.62 7.66
C GLY A 208 -9.81 -1.45 6.50
N ARG A 209 -10.18 -0.81 5.38
CA ARG A 209 -10.72 -1.51 4.20
C ARG A 209 -9.72 -2.46 3.56
N LYS A 210 -8.41 -2.29 3.79
CA LYS A 210 -7.40 -3.24 3.33
C LYS A 210 -7.64 -4.66 3.84
N TRP A 211 -8.22 -4.84 5.04
CA TRP A 211 -8.49 -6.18 5.57
C TRP A 211 -9.65 -6.91 4.90
N THR A 212 -10.54 -6.17 4.23
CA THR A 212 -11.63 -6.74 3.44
C THR A 212 -11.25 -6.96 1.97
N GLN A 213 -10.09 -6.47 1.55
CA GLN A 213 -9.60 -6.58 0.17
C GLN A 213 -8.95 -7.95 -0.06
N GLU A 214 -9.10 -8.52 -1.26
CA GLU A 214 -8.42 -9.75 -1.63
C GLU A 214 -6.90 -9.53 -1.74
N VAL A 215 -6.10 -10.52 -1.32
CA VAL A 215 -4.64 -10.43 -1.30
C VAL A 215 -4.07 -10.12 -2.68
N LYS A 216 -4.63 -10.75 -3.73
CA LYS A 216 -4.23 -10.52 -5.13
C LYS A 216 -4.30 -9.05 -5.54
N ASP A 217 -5.23 -8.28 -4.98
CA ASP A 217 -5.46 -6.89 -5.37
C ASP A 217 -4.42 -5.94 -4.77
N ASP A 218 -3.78 -6.32 -3.64
CA ASP A 218 -2.64 -5.58 -3.10
C ASP A 218 -1.33 -5.86 -3.86
N ILE A 219 -1.20 -7.06 -4.41
CA ILE A 219 -0.04 -7.51 -5.22
C ILE A 219 -0.12 -6.92 -6.63
N GLY A 220 -1.31 -7.02 -7.25
CA GLY A 220 -1.48 -6.80 -8.68
C GLY A 220 -1.05 -8.00 -9.52
N ASP A 221 -0.89 -7.79 -10.82
CA ASP A 221 -0.47 -8.80 -11.78
C ASP A 221 0.99 -9.22 -11.56
N LYS A 222 1.18 -10.38 -10.93
CA LYS A 222 2.50 -10.95 -10.66
C LYS A 222 3.29 -11.29 -11.91
N SER A 223 2.60 -11.55 -13.04
CA SER A 223 3.27 -11.88 -14.30
C SER A 223 4.19 -10.76 -14.79
N ILE A 224 3.83 -9.50 -14.52
CA ILE A 224 4.64 -8.32 -14.86
C ILE A 224 5.96 -8.31 -14.08
N PHE A 225 5.93 -8.66 -12.79
CA PHE A 225 7.13 -8.70 -11.96
C PHE A 225 8.04 -9.86 -12.37
N VAL A 226 7.46 -11.03 -12.68
CA VAL A 226 8.19 -12.20 -13.15
C VAL A 226 8.94 -11.89 -14.45
N VAL A 227 8.26 -11.32 -15.45
CA VAL A 227 8.92 -10.96 -16.72
C VAL A 227 10.01 -9.91 -16.50
N ARG A 228 9.74 -8.85 -15.74
CA ARG A 228 10.75 -7.80 -15.51
C ARG A 228 12.01 -8.28 -14.76
N ALA A 229 11.93 -9.40 -14.05
CA ALA A 229 13.05 -10.01 -13.37
C ALA A 229 13.89 -10.94 -14.28
N MET A 230 13.38 -11.30 -15.46
CA MET A 230 14.08 -12.18 -16.42
C MET A 230 15.19 -11.44 -17.19
N PRO A 231 16.14 -12.17 -17.81
CA PRO A 231 17.09 -11.61 -18.76
C PRO A 231 16.40 -10.87 -19.93
N PRO A 232 17.03 -9.82 -20.52
CA PRO A 232 16.39 -9.01 -21.58
C PRO A 232 15.95 -9.79 -22.82
N ASP A 233 16.67 -10.84 -23.18
CA ASP A 233 16.37 -11.73 -24.31
C ASP A 233 15.13 -12.59 -24.05
N GLU A 234 14.97 -13.13 -22.84
CA GLU A 234 13.77 -13.85 -22.43
C GLU A 234 12.56 -12.91 -22.33
N GLN A 235 12.76 -11.69 -21.81
CA GLN A 235 11.72 -10.66 -21.79
C GLN A 235 11.19 -10.35 -23.20
N ALA A 236 12.10 -10.11 -24.15
CA ALA A 236 11.73 -9.82 -25.53
C ALA A 236 10.95 -10.97 -26.18
N ALA A 237 11.35 -12.21 -25.91
CA ALA A 237 10.66 -13.40 -26.43
C ALA A 237 9.23 -13.56 -25.86
N ILE A 238 9.01 -13.23 -24.59
CA ILE A 238 7.69 -13.28 -23.95
C ILE A 238 6.80 -12.13 -24.45
N ILE A 239 7.34 -10.92 -24.53
CA ILE A 239 6.63 -9.74 -25.05
C ILE A 239 6.19 -9.98 -26.50
N ALA A 240 7.09 -10.51 -27.35
CA ALA A 240 6.76 -10.82 -28.74
C ALA A 240 5.68 -11.89 -28.91
N LYS A 241 5.54 -12.83 -27.96
CA LYS A 241 4.46 -13.83 -27.95
C LYS A 241 3.14 -13.31 -27.39
N ALA A 242 3.17 -12.19 -26.66
CA ALA A 242 1.99 -11.62 -26.01
C ALA A 242 1.19 -10.68 -26.94
N ASP A 243 1.57 -10.54 -28.22
CA ASP A 243 0.97 -9.62 -29.21
C ASP A 243 0.87 -8.16 -28.69
N LEU A 244 1.92 -7.68 -27.98
CA LEU A 244 2.08 -6.29 -27.53
C LEU A 244 3.10 -5.52 -28.37
#